data_AF-A0A6I7NXM8-F1
#
_entry.id   AF-A0A6I7NXM8-F1
#
_cell.length_a   1.000
_cell.length_b   1.000
_cell.length_c   1.000
_cell.angle_alpha   90.00
_cell.angle_beta   90.00
_cell.angle_gamma   90.00
#
_symmetry.space_group_name_H-M   'P 1'
#
loop_
_entity.id
_entity.type
_entity.pdbx_description
1 polymer ?
#
loop_
_entity_poly.entity_id
_entity_poly.type
_entity_poly.pdbx_seq_one_letter_code
_entity_poly.pdbx_strand_id
1 'polypeptide(L)'
;MRTTIDLPDPLMKKAKMKAIERGVTLKELFTEMLENELQEPTEIKTEAPWKALHGKGSTSGLQPDDTPFDDYSGPDWLQSVQVNEPD
;
A
#
# COMPACT_ATOMS: atom_id res chain seq x y z
N MET A 1 -26.79 -7.58 18.53
CA MET A 1 -27.05 -6.89 19.81
C MET A 1 -28.01 -5.73 19.56
N ARG A 2 -28.86 -5.36 20.53
CA ARG A 2 -29.68 -4.14 20.43
C ARG A 2 -28.92 -3.00 21.11
N THR A 3 -28.62 -1.96 20.35
CA THR A 3 -27.90 -0.78 20.82
C THR A 3 -28.77 0.44 20.56
N THR A 4 -28.85 1.34 21.54
CA THR A 4 -29.53 2.63 21.41
C THR A 4 -28.45 3.70 21.26
N ILE A 5 -28.55 4.55 20.24
CA ILE A 5 -27.59 5.61 19.92
C ILE A 5 -28.39 6.90 19.73
N ASP A 6 -27.97 7.98 20.36
CA ASP A 6 -28.59 9.29 20.18
C ASP A 6 -28.09 9.91 18.88
N LEU A 7 -29.03 10.25 17.99
CA LEU A 7 -28.75 10.85 16.69
C LEU A 7 -29.48 12.19 16.57
N PRO A 8 -28.79 13.29 16.21
CA PRO A 8 -29.45 14.54 15.91
C PRO A 8 -30.53 14.39 14.82
N ASP A 9 -31.70 14.99 15.03
CA ASP A 9 -32.79 15.09 14.05
C ASP A 9 -32.37 15.39 12.61
N PRO A 10 -31.48 16.39 12.33
CA PRO A 10 -31.07 16.66 10.97
C PRO A 10 -30.28 15.50 10.33
N LEU A 11 -29.51 14.76 11.12
CA LEU A 11 -28.79 13.58 10.63
C LEU A 11 -29.75 12.42 10.36
N MET A 12 -30.74 12.21 11.23
CA MET A 12 -31.76 11.18 11.04
C MET A 12 -32.59 11.41 9.76
N LYS A 13 -32.91 12.67 9.43
CA LYS A 13 -33.58 13.01 8.17
C LYS A 13 -32.73 12.67 6.95
N LYS A 14 -31.45 13.04 6.96
CA LYS A 14 -30.50 12.73 5.87
C LYS A 14 -30.31 11.22 5.70
N ALA A 15 -30.18 10.48 6.80
CA ALA A 15 -30.05 9.03 6.77
C ALA A 15 -31.28 8.37 6.13
N LYS A 16 -32.49 8.84 6.45
CA LYS A 16 -33.73 8.37 5.82
C LYS A 16 -33.77 8.64 4.32
N MET A 17 -33.42 9.85 3.89
CA MET A 17 -33.35 10.19 2.47
C MET A 17 -32.39 9.25 1.73
N LYS A 18 -31.17 9.09 2.27
CA LYS A 18 -30.14 8.21 1.71
C LYS A 18 -30.56 6.73 1.66
N ALA A 19 -31.33 6.27 2.64
CA ALA A 19 -31.88 4.91 2.66
C ALA A 19 -32.92 4.70 1.55
N ILE A 20 -33.81 5.68 1.36
CA ILE A 20 -34.84 5.67 0.30
C ILE A 20 -34.19 5.70 -1.08
N GLU A 21 -33.21 6.58 -1.29
CA GLU A 21 -32.47 6.69 -2.55
C GLU A 21 -31.79 5.38 -2.95
N ARG A 22 -31.27 4.63 -1.98
CA ARG A 22 -30.61 3.34 -2.19
C ARG A 22 -31.57 2.14 -2.19
N GLY A 23 -32.84 2.33 -1.81
CA GLY A 23 -33.82 1.24 -1.68
C GLY A 23 -33.53 0.26 -0.55
N VAL A 24 -32.80 0.67 0.49
CA VAL A 24 -32.41 -0.18 1.63
C VAL A 24 -33.08 0.27 2.92
N THR A 25 -33.10 -0.61 3.92
CA THR A 25 -33.60 -0.25 5.25
C THR A 25 -32.58 0.63 6.00
N LEU A 26 -33.05 1.42 6.97
CA LEU A 26 -32.16 2.20 7.85
C LEU A 26 -31.14 1.31 8.58
N LYS A 27 -31.54 0.10 8.98
CA LYS A 27 -30.66 -0.85 9.67
C LYS A 27 -29.50 -1.28 8.78
N GLU A 28 -29.79 -1.67 7.54
CA GLU A 28 -28.78 -2.05 6.56
C GLU A 28 -27.83 -0.89 6.26
N LEU A 29 -28.39 0.31 6.03
CA LEU A 29 -27.59 1.51 5.79
C LEU A 29 -26.62 1.78 6.95
N PHE A 30 -27.06 1.68 8.21
CA PHE A 30 -26.16 1.88 9.34
C PHE A 30 -25.13 0.75 9.46
N THR A 31 -25.52 -0.49 9.17
CA THR A 31 -24.62 -1.64 9.27
C THR A 31 -23.51 -1.55 8.24
N GLU A 32 -23.84 -1.28 6.97
CA GLU A 32 -22.87 -1.08 5.89
C GLU A 32 -21.93 0.09 6.16
N MET A 33 -22.46 1.21 6.66
CA MET A 33 -21.65 2.39 6.96
C MET A 33 -20.69 2.13 8.12
N LEU A 34 -21.15 1.46 9.19
CA LEU A 34 -20.27 1.08 10.29
C LEU A 34 -19.23 0.05 9.84
N GLU A 35 -19.61 -0.93 9.03
CA GLU A 35 -18.68 -1.95 8.52
C GLU A 35 -17.60 -1.31 7.66
N ASN A 36 -17.96 -0.40 6.76
CA ASN A 36 -17.01 0.31 5.93
C ASN A 36 -16.11 1.27 6.73
N GLU A 37 -16.60 1.88 7.80
CA GLU A 37 -15.81 2.77 8.66
C GLU A 37 -14.86 1.99 9.59
N LEU A 38 -15.28 0.80 10.05
CA LEU A 38 -14.51 -0.07 10.94
C LEU A 38 -13.56 -1.00 10.19
N GLN A 39 -13.76 -1.20 8.90
CA GLN A 39 -12.71 -1.69 8.02
C GLN A 39 -11.64 -0.60 8.03
N GLU A 40 -10.63 -0.76 8.91
CA GLU A 40 -9.36 -0.05 8.76
C GLU A 40 -8.99 -0.13 7.28
N PRO A 41 -8.53 0.98 6.65
CA PRO A 41 -7.95 0.87 5.34
C PRO A 41 -6.88 -0.17 5.52
N THR A 42 -7.15 -1.38 5.03
CA THR A 42 -6.17 -2.45 5.03
C THR A 42 -5.05 -1.78 4.32
N GLU A 43 -4.00 -1.42 5.08
CA GLU A 43 -2.82 -0.81 4.53
C GLU A 43 -2.59 -1.68 3.33
N ILE A 44 -2.76 -1.09 2.13
CA ILE A 44 -2.32 -1.76 0.93
C ILE A 44 -0.85 -1.78 1.22
N LYS A 45 -0.40 -2.91 1.82
CA LYS A 45 0.96 -3.34 1.90
C LYS A 45 1.30 -3.46 0.45
N THR A 46 1.60 -2.30 -0.12
CA THR A 46 2.23 -2.12 -1.40
C THR A 46 3.60 -2.63 -1.05
N GLU A 47 3.70 -3.96 -1.02
CA GLU A 47 4.96 -4.65 -0.97
C GLU A 47 5.74 -3.96 -2.07
N ALA A 48 6.76 -3.22 -1.66
CA ALA A 48 7.46 -2.35 -2.58
C ALA A 48 7.84 -3.20 -3.79
N PRO A 49 7.72 -2.70 -5.02
CA PRO A 49 7.71 -3.52 -6.23
C PRO A 49 8.94 -4.44 -6.38
N TRP A 50 10.05 -4.09 -5.71
CA TRP A 50 11.27 -4.89 -5.61
C TRP A 50 11.16 -6.14 -4.73
N LYS A 51 10.20 -6.21 -3.79
CA LYS A 51 9.94 -7.40 -2.96
C LYS A 51 9.39 -8.56 -3.80
N ALA A 52 8.59 -8.26 -4.84
CA ALA A 52 8.15 -9.26 -5.81
C ALA A 52 9.32 -9.84 -6.65
N LEU A 53 10.45 -9.13 -6.70
CA LEU A 53 11.61 -9.50 -7.52
C LEU A 53 12.60 -10.44 -6.82
N HIS A 54 12.26 -11.09 -5.69
CA HIS A 54 13.00 -12.17 -4.98
C HIS A 54 14.20 -12.82 -5.72
N GLY A 55 15.32 -12.11 -5.90
CA GLY A 55 16.47 -12.58 -6.69
C GLY A 55 16.17 -12.92 -8.16
N LYS A 56 14.97 -12.61 -8.67
CA LYS A 56 14.56 -12.74 -10.08
C LYS A 56 14.99 -11.48 -10.84
N GLY A 57 16.30 -11.30 -10.94
CA GLY A 57 16.93 -10.40 -11.90
C GLY A 57 17.90 -11.24 -12.73
N SER A 58 17.82 -11.15 -14.05
CA SER A 58 18.82 -11.79 -14.91
C SER A 58 19.91 -10.77 -15.22
N THR A 59 21.16 -11.10 -14.88
CA THR A 59 22.35 -10.36 -15.31
C THR A 59 22.83 -10.80 -16.69
N SER A 60 22.15 -11.76 -17.33
CA SER A 60 22.61 -12.39 -18.59
C SER A 60 22.66 -11.43 -19.78
N GLY A 61 22.03 -10.26 -19.68
CA GLY A 61 22.04 -9.22 -20.71
C GLY A 61 22.85 -7.97 -20.37
N LEU A 62 23.51 -7.94 -19.20
CA LEU A 62 24.39 -6.82 -18.82
C LEU A 62 25.81 -7.15 -19.26
N GLN A 63 26.39 -6.31 -20.11
CA GLN A 63 27.80 -6.40 -20.43
C GLN A 63 28.62 -5.61 -19.39
N PRO A 64 29.88 -5.99 -19.13
CA PRO A 64 30.77 -5.24 -18.25
C PRO A 64 30.87 -3.75 -18.63
N ASP A 65 30.77 -3.43 -19.92
CA ASP A 65 30.84 -2.07 -20.47
C ASP A 65 29.51 -1.28 -20.37
N ASP A 66 28.42 -1.89 -19.91
CA ASP A 66 27.12 -1.20 -19.73
C ASP A 66 27.06 -0.39 -18.41
N THR A 67 28.16 -0.33 -17.65
CA THR A 67 28.22 0.45 -16.42
C THR A 67 28.38 1.94 -16.73
N PRO A 68 27.43 2.81 -16.34
CA PRO A 68 27.54 4.26 -16.51
C PRO A 68 28.53 4.92 -15.53
N PHE A 69 29.42 4.13 -14.94
CA PHE A 69 30.37 4.54 -13.91
C PHE A 69 31.82 4.59 -14.40
N ASP A 70 32.08 4.31 -15.69
CA ASP A 70 33.43 4.42 -16.28
C ASP A 70 34.02 5.84 -16.17
N ASP A 71 33.16 6.86 -16.16
CA ASP A 71 33.58 8.26 -16.00
C ASP A 71 33.63 8.72 -14.52
N TYR A 72 33.36 7.84 -13.55
CA TYR A 72 33.39 8.20 -12.14
C TYR A 72 34.83 8.27 -11.61
N SER A 73 35.47 9.43 -11.79
CA SER A 73 36.70 9.81 -11.08
C SER A 73 36.37 10.45 -9.72
N GLY A 74 35.73 9.69 -8.83
CA GLY A 74 35.58 10.08 -7.43
C GLY A 74 36.89 9.87 -6.65
N PRO A 75 37.08 10.54 -5.51
CA PRO A 75 38.24 10.27 -4.66
C PRO A 75 38.24 8.79 -4.26
N ASP A 76 39.33 8.10 -4.58
CA ASP A 76 39.51 6.65 -4.45
C ASP A 76 39.71 6.27 -2.97
N TRP A 77 38.61 6.26 -2.20
CA TRP A 77 38.63 5.94 -0.77
C TRP A 77 38.66 4.42 -0.49
N LEU A 78 38.70 3.57 -1.52
CA LEU A 78 38.46 2.11 -1.39
C LEU A 78 39.64 1.21 -1.79
N GLN A 79 40.87 1.73 -1.87
CA GLN A 79 42.07 0.92 -2.17
C GLN A 79 42.37 -0.22 -1.17
N SER A 80 41.64 -0.33 -0.05
CA SER A 80 41.90 -1.33 1.00
C SER A 80 40.82 -2.41 1.14
N VAL A 81 39.77 -2.44 0.32
CA VAL A 81 38.78 -3.53 0.38
C VAL A 81 39.16 -4.61 -0.62
N GLN A 82 40.04 -5.53 -0.21
CA GLN A 82 40.25 -6.78 -0.94
C GLN A 82 38.94 -7.57 -0.92
N VAL A 83 38.30 -7.67 -2.08
CA VAL A 83 37.18 -8.58 -2.31
C VAL A 83 37.78 -9.98 -2.41
N ASN A 84 37.32 -10.89 -1.56
CA ASN A 84 37.79 -12.27 -1.55
C ASN A 84 37.22 -12.98 -2.79
N GLU A 85 38.06 -13.28 -3.78
CA GLU A 85 37.65 -14.04 -4.96
C GLU A 85 37.50 -15.52 -4.57
N PRO A 86 36.40 -16.20 -4.97
CA PRO A 86 36.25 -17.64 -4.75
C PRO A 86 37.11 -18.44 -5.74
N ASP A 87 37.69 -19.56 -5.25
CA ASP A 87 38.52 -20.53 -5.99
C ASP A 87 37.87 -21.12 -7.25
#